data_AF-A0A3C2D5G8-F1
#
_entry.id   AF-A0A3C2D5G8-F1
#
_cell.length_a   1.000
_cell.length_b   1.000
_cell.length_c   1.000
_cell.angle_alpha   90.00
_cell.angle_beta   90.00
_cell.angle_gamma   90.00
#
_symmetry.space_group_name_H-M   'P 1'
#
loop_
_entity.id
_entity.type
_entity.pdbx_description
1 polymer ?
#
loop_
_entity_poly.entity_id
_entity_poly.type
_entity_poly.pdbx_seq_one_letter_code
_entity_poly.pdbx_strand_id
1 'polypeptide(L)'
;MNKSILTFSVLTLLAVSCGQKNKSFYESDHFRVLNDRVEQGEFIAKAVSDKEMTSNYQSNSYFSSVIQFKFSINGKDNELGYNINHNANIFAHNDQPVVIDVVFGKRLELLKGKEKEQNLPQNTN
;
A
#
# COMPACT_ATOMS: atom_id res chain seq x y z
N MET A 1 46.26 -33.55 15.21
CA MET A 1 45.43 -32.46 14.64
C MET A 1 44.13 -32.41 15.44
N ASN A 2 43.96 -31.38 16.26
CA ASN A 2 42.99 -31.41 17.36
C ASN A 2 41.56 -31.22 16.81
N LYS A 3 40.72 -32.26 16.93
CA LYS A 3 39.34 -32.27 16.41
C LYS A 3 38.52 -31.06 16.90
N SER A 4 38.82 -30.55 18.09
CA SER A 4 38.22 -29.34 18.68
C SER A 4 38.47 -28.05 17.88
N ILE A 5 39.65 -27.91 17.25
CA ILE A 5 40.00 -26.74 16.42
C ILE A 5 39.28 -26.80 15.07
N LEU A 6 39.10 -27.99 14.51
CA LEU A 6 38.38 -28.19 13.25
C LEU A 6 36.87 -27.91 13.40
N THR A 7 36.27 -28.26 14.54
CA THR A 7 34.85 -27.98 14.83
C THR A 7 34.57 -26.50 15.03
N PHE A 8 35.49 -25.72 15.60
CA PHE A 8 35.29 -24.28 15.83
C PHE A 8 35.29 -23.48 14.51
N SER A 9 36.09 -23.91 13.53
CA SER A 9 36.21 -23.25 12.22
C SER A 9 35.02 -23.47 11.27
N VAL A 10 34.22 -24.52 11.47
CA VAL A 10 33.02 -24.82 10.67
C VAL A 10 31.80 -24.04 11.17
N LEU A 11 31.72 -23.79 12.49
CA LEU A 11 30.60 -23.08 13.10
C LEU A 11 30.61 -21.57 12.79
N THR A 12 31.78 -20.98 12.49
CA THR A 12 31.90 -19.57 12.13
C THR A 12 31.48 -19.26 10.69
N LEU A 13 31.55 -20.23 9.76
CA LEU A 13 31.17 -20.02 8.36
C LEU A 13 29.64 -20.00 8.14
N LEU A 14 28.85 -20.58 9.04
CA LEU A 14 27.38 -20.65 8.91
C LEU A 14 26.67 -19.35 9.35
N ALA A 15 27.35 -18.45 10.05
CA ALA A 15 26.75 -17.23 10.59
C ALA A 15 26.66 -16.05 9.59
N VAL A 16 27.23 -16.17 8.39
CA VAL A 16 27.34 -15.06 7.42
C VAL A 16 26.24 -15.09 6.34
N SER A 17 25.39 -16.12 6.30
CA SER A 17 24.48 -16.36 5.17
C SER A 17 23.08 -15.75 5.28
N CYS A 18 22.80 -14.83 6.22
CA CYS A 18 21.48 -14.21 6.30
C CYS A 18 21.57 -12.69 6.37
N GLY A 19 21.78 -12.08 5.20
CA GLY A 19 21.57 -10.67 4.97
C GLY A 19 21.14 -10.51 3.53
N GLN A 20 19.83 -10.52 3.27
CA GLN A 20 19.30 -10.16 1.95
C GLN A 20 19.69 -8.70 1.70
N LYS A 21 20.76 -8.49 0.93
CA LYS A 21 21.10 -7.17 0.40
C LYS A 21 19.89 -6.68 -0.38
N ASN A 22 19.34 -5.53 -0.01
CA ASN A 22 18.20 -4.93 -0.71
C ASN A 22 18.58 -4.74 -2.17
N LYS A 23 18.05 -5.60 -3.04
CA LYS A 23 18.42 -5.61 -4.46
C LYS A 23 17.71 -4.44 -5.13
N SER A 24 18.47 -3.47 -5.62
CA SER A 24 17.93 -2.40 -6.45
C SER A 24 17.53 -2.99 -7.81
N PHE A 25 16.28 -2.78 -8.20
CA PHE A 25 15.74 -3.12 -9.51
C PHE A 25 15.80 -1.95 -10.48
N TYR A 26 15.70 -0.73 -9.96
CA TYR A 26 15.71 0.51 -10.74
C TYR A 26 16.14 1.68 -9.88
N GLU A 27 16.87 2.62 -10.46
CA GLU A 27 17.32 3.85 -9.80
C GLU A 27 17.31 5.01 -10.80
N SER A 28 16.86 6.17 -10.34
CA SER A 28 16.83 7.42 -11.09
C SER A 28 17.07 8.59 -10.13
N ASP A 29 17.20 9.80 -10.67
CA ASP A 29 17.35 11.02 -9.86
C ASP A 29 16.13 11.30 -8.96
N HIS A 30 14.99 10.67 -9.24
CA HIS A 30 13.74 10.91 -8.51
C HIS A 30 13.42 9.81 -7.50
N PHE A 31 13.66 8.55 -7.82
CA PHE A 31 13.29 7.42 -6.96
C PHE A 31 14.13 6.18 -7.22
N ARG A 32 14.13 5.29 -6.23
CA ARG A 32 14.75 3.96 -6.27
C ARG A 32 13.74 2.87 -5.95
N VAL A 33 13.76 1.80 -6.73
CA VAL A 33 12.93 0.60 -6.53
C VAL A 33 13.82 -0.52 -6.04
N LEU A 34 13.55 -1.02 -4.83
CA LEU A 34 14.19 -2.18 -4.23
C LEU A 34 13.19 -3.34 -4.15
N ASN A 35 13.65 -4.49 -3.66
CA ASN A 35 12.82 -5.69 -3.61
C ASN A 35 11.63 -5.65 -2.67
N ASP A 36 11.66 -4.80 -1.66
CA ASP A 36 10.60 -4.67 -0.68
C ASP A 36 10.06 -3.24 -0.58
N ARG A 37 10.60 -2.27 -1.32
CA ARG A 37 10.21 -0.87 -1.17
C ARG A 37 10.52 0.02 -2.37
N VAL A 38 9.86 1.16 -2.39
CA VAL A 38 10.20 2.32 -3.23
C VAL A 38 10.63 3.46 -2.31
N GLU A 39 11.72 4.13 -2.66
CA GLU A 39 12.28 5.28 -1.94
C GLU A 39 12.27 6.52 -2.84
N GLN A 40 11.70 7.62 -2.36
CA GLN A 40 11.67 8.94 -3.02
C GLN A 40 12.01 10.02 -1.99
N GLY A 41 13.29 10.41 -1.93
CA GLY A 41 13.77 11.33 -0.88
C GLY A 41 13.56 10.74 0.52
N GLU A 42 12.83 11.45 1.37
CA GLU A 42 12.49 10.99 2.74
C GLU A 42 11.28 10.04 2.77
N PHE A 43 10.57 9.89 1.65
CA PHE A 43 9.38 9.05 1.55
C PHE A 43 9.71 7.62 1.11
N ILE A 44 9.09 6.65 1.77
CA ILE A 44 9.28 5.23 1.63
C ILE A 44 7.90 4.58 1.60
N ALA A 45 7.67 3.71 0.61
CA ALA A 45 6.57 2.75 0.60
C ALA A 45 7.16 1.34 0.63
N LYS A 46 6.81 0.53 1.62
CA LYS A 46 7.43 -0.77 1.89
C LYS A 46 6.38 -1.89 1.96
N ALA A 47 6.55 -2.94 1.16
CA ALA A 47 5.83 -4.19 1.32
C ALA A 47 6.40 -4.95 2.53
N VAL A 48 5.59 -5.05 3.59
CA VAL A 48 5.94 -5.75 4.83
C VAL A 48 5.74 -7.26 4.67
N SER A 49 4.71 -7.66 3.91
CA SER A 49 4.41 -9.05 3.53
C SER A 49 3.70 -9.11 2.17
N ASP A 50 3.30 -10.31 1.75
CA ASP A 50 2.46 -10.52 0.55
C ASP A 50 1.03 -9.93 0.70
N LYS A 51 0.65 -9.50 1.91
CA LYS A 51 -0.67 -8.97 2.25
C LYS A 51 -0.64 -7.62 2.95
N GLU A 52 0.54 -7.07 3.22
CA GLU A 52 0.70 -5.86 4.04
C GLU A 52 1.75 -4.94 3.43
N MET A 53 1.45 -3.64 3.43
CA MET A 53 2.33 -2.58 2.95
C MET A 53 2.16 -1.35 3.84
N THR A 54 3.25 -0.63 4.09
CA THR A 54 3.27 0.63 4.83
C THR A 54 3.86 1.75 3.97
N SER A 55 3.49 2.99 4.26
CA SER A 55 4.14 4.16 3.66
C SER A 55 4.21 5.30 4.67
N ASN A 56 5.31 6.04 4.65
CA ASN A 56 5.49 7.25 5.46
C ASN A 56 5.21 8.55 4.69
N TYR A 57 4.71 8.45 3.44
CA TYR A 57 4.35 9.63 2.64
C TYR A 57 3.28 10.41 3.38
N GLN A 58 3.48 11.71 3.63
CA GLN A 58 2.47 12.57 4.24
C GLN A 58 1.80 13.44 3.19
N SER A 59 0.47 13.40 3.14
CA SER A 59 -0.29 14.16 2.14
C SER A 59 -0.48 15.61 2.60
N ASN A 60 -0.04 16.59 1.80
CA ASN A 60 -0.02 18.02 2.16
C ASN A 60 -1.40 18.74 2.06
N SER A 61 -2.53 18.03 2.07
CA SER A 61 -3.83 18.65 1.82
C SER A 61 -4.99 17.96 2.53
N TYR A 62 -6.05 18.74 2.81
CA TYR A 62 -7.32 18.23 3.29
C TYR A 62 -8.06 17.53 2.16
N PHE A 63 -7.97 16.20 2.11
CA PHE A 63 -8.68 15.40 1.11
C PHE A 63 -10.09 15.07 1.60
N SER A 64 -11.06 15.15 0.67
CA SER A 64 -12.39 14.61 0.91
C SER A 64 -12.30 13.12 1.23
N SER A 65 -13.07 12.69 2.22
CA SER A 65 -13.25 11.28 2.50
C SER A 65 -14.10 10.56 1.44
N VAL A 66 -14.66 11.28 0.46
CA VAL A 66 -15.43 10.68 -0.64
C VAL A 66 -14.52 10.40 -1.84
N ILE A 67 -14.36 9.13 -2.17
CA ILE A 67 -13.71 8.71 -3.41
C ILE A 67 -14.74 8.52 -4.53
N GLN A 68 -14.37 8.96 -5.73
CA GLN A 68 -15.11 8.72 -6.96
C GLN A 68 -14.35 7.71 -7.81
N PHE A 69 -15.00 6.63 -8.21
CA PHE A 69 -14.37 5.59 -9.00
C PHE A 69 -15.35 4.91 -9.96
N LYS A 70 -14.77 4.18 -10.91
CA LYS A 70 -15.47 3.34 -11.87
C LYS A 70 -14.58 2.16 -12.24
N PHE A 71 -15.17 0.99 -12.35
CA PHE A 71 -14.51 -0.21 -12.83
C PHE A 71 -14.49 -0.23 -14.36
N SER A 72 -13.48 -0.92 -14.88
CA SER A 72 -13.39 -1.20 -16.31
C SER A 72 -12.90 -2.62 -16.50
N ILE A 73 -13.62 -3.40 -17.31
CA ILE A 73 -13.23 -4.78 -17.64
C ILE A 73 -12.12 -4.78 -18.70
N ASN A 74 -12.08 -3.79 -19.59
CA ASN A 74 -11.22 -3.77 -20.78
C ASN A 74 -10.56 -2.41 -21.04
N GLY A 75 -10.39 -1.59 -20.00
CA GLY A 75 -9.85 -0.23 -20.09
C GLY A 75 -10.79 0.79 -20.74
N LYS A 76 -12.04 0.42 -21.07
CA LYS A 76 -13.08 1.33 -21.57
C LYS A 76 -14.04 1.77 -20.47
N ASP A 77 -14.66 2.93 -20.64
CA ASP A 77 -15.71 3.44 -19.76
C ASP A 77 -17.05 2.71 -20.03
N ASN A 78 -17.16 1.47 -19.54
CA ASN A 78 -18.24 0.55 -19.89
C ASN A 78 -18.95 -0.09 -18.68
N GLU A 79 -18.73 0.40 -17.45
CA GLU A 79 -19.43 -0.14 -16.29
C GLU A 79 -20.81 0.51 -16.11
N LEU A 80 -20.81 1.83 -15.94
CA LEU A 80 -22.02 2.63 -15.70
C LEU A 80 -22.30 3.52 -16.91
N GLY A 81 -23.47 4.17 -16.91
CA GLY A 81 -23.81 5.18 -17.90
C GLY A 81 -22.78 6.32 -17.96
N TYR A 82 -22.80 7.04 -19.08
CA TYR A 82 -21.91 8.17 -19.32
C TYR A 82 -21.95 9.17 -18.16
N ASN A 83 -20.78 9.57 -17.66
CA ASN A 83 -20.62 10.50 -16.54
C ASN A 83 -21.27 10.07 -15.20
N ILE A 84 -21.49 8.77 -15.00
CA ILE A 84 -21.94 8.22 -13.72
C ILE A 84 -20.79 7.47 -13.06
N ASN A 85 -20.42 7.88 -11.83
CA ASN A 85 -19.40 7.22 -11.01
C ASN A 85 -20.00 6.61 -9.75
N HIS A 86 -19.31 5.63 -9.19
CA HIS A 86 -19.50 5.24 -7.81
C HIS A 86 -18.96 6.33 -6.90
N ASN A 87 -19.62 6.52 -5.75
CA ASN A 87 -19.13 7.35 -4.67
C ASN A 87 -19.06 6.47 -3.43
N ALA A 88 -17.94 6.50 -2.73
CA ALA A 88 -17.80 5.82 -1.44
C ALA A 88 -17.14 6.75 -0.43
N ASN A 89 -17.69 6.82 0.78
CA ASN A 89 -17.03 7.48 1.89
C ASN A 89 -16.07 6.47 2.53
N ILE A 90 -14.79 6.83 2.65
CA ILE A 90 -13.72 5.99 3.21
C ILE A 90 -13.29 6.46 4.60
N PHE A 91 -14.11 7.27 5.27
CA PHE A 91 -13.76 7.72 6.60
C PHE A 91 -13.83 6.58 7.61
N ALA A 92 -12.68 6.15 8.11
CA ALA A 92 -12.61 5.11 9.13
C ALA A 92 -13.30 5.58 10.43
N HIS A 93 -14.25 4.77 10.91
CA HIS A 93 -14.85 4.94 12.23
C HIS A 93 -14.20 3.95 13.20
N ASN A 94 -13.63 4.46 14.30
CA ASN A 94 -13.00 3.66 15.36
C ASN A 94 -11.89 2.71 14.86
N ASP A 95 -11.04 3.18 13.96
CA ASP A 95 -9.92 2.43 13.36
C ASP A 95 -10.33 1.13 12.64
N GLN A 96 -11.61 0.99 12.29
CA GLN A 96 -12.09 -0.14 11.50
C GLN A 96 -11.93 0.14 10.01
N PRO A 97 -11.49 -0.86 9.21
CA PRO A 97 -11.39 -0.70 7.77
C PRO A 97 -12.78 -0.45 7.16
N VAL A 98 -12.86 0.51 6.25
CA VAL A 98 -14.08 0.73 5.46
C VAL A 98 -14.11 -0.29 4.33
N VAL A 99 -15.15 -1.14 4.33
CA VAL A 99 -15.38 -2.13 3.28
C VAL A 99 -16.36 -1.55 2.26
N ILE A 100 -15.91 -1.43 1.01
CA ILE A 100 -16.73 -1.00 -0.12
C ILE A 100 -17.18 -2.23 -0.89
N ASP A 101 -18.45 -2.60 -0.76
CA ASP A 101 -19.07 -3.70 -1.50
C ASP A 101 -19.83 -3.15 -2.71
N VAL A 102 -19.35 -3.49 -3.91
CA VAL A 102 -19.87 -2.95 -5.19
C VAL A 102 -20.09 -4.09 -6.17
N VAL A 103 -21.21 -4.00 -6.89
CA VAL A 103 -21.56 -4.92 -7.96
C VAL A 103 -21.41 -4.20 -9.29
N PHE A 104 -20.66 -4.81 -10.21
CA PHE A 104 -20.42 -4.26 -11.54
C PHE A 104 -21.73 -3.89 -12.24
N GLY A 105 -21.82 -2.66 -12.76
CA GLY A 105 -22.99 -2.15 -13.47
C GLY A 105 -24.18 -1.76 -12.56
N LYS A 106 -24.04 -1.86 -11.23
CA LYS A 106 -25.01 -1.34 -10.28
C LYS A 106 -24.38 -0.20 -9.49
N ARG A 107 -24.94 1.01 -9.64
CA ARG A 107 -24.48 2.18 -8.89
C ARG A 107 -24.53 1.88 -7.39
N LEU A 108 -23.42 2.16 -6.71
CA LEU A 108 -23.39 2.14 -5.25
C LEU A 108 -24.24 3.30 -4.75
N GLU A 109 -25.40 3.00 -4.17
CA GLU A 109 -26.20 3.97 -3.45
C GLU A 109 -25.55 4.18 -2.08
N LEU A 110 -25.03 5.38 -1.84
CA LEU A 110 -24.52 5.76 -0.52
C LEU A 110 -25.62 5.50 0.51
N LEU A 111 -25.34 4.67 1.52
CA LEU A 111 -26.30 4.33 2.57
C LEU A 111 -26.86 5.63 3.16
N LYS A 112 -28.16 5.88 2.94
CA LYS A 112 -28.86 7.06 3.45
C LYS A 112 -28.62 7.17 4.96
N GLY A 113 -27.95 8.24 5.38
CA GLY A 113 -27.76 8.58 6.79
C GLY A 113 -26.45 8.13 7.43
N LYS A 114 -25.53 7.50 6.69
CA LYS A 114 -24.17 7.23 7.19
C LYS A 114 -23.13 8.01 6.40
N GLU A 115 -22.38 8.80 7.16
CA GLU A 115 -21.11 9.46 6.80
C GLU A 115 -21.24 10.71 5.93
N LYS A 116 -21.42 11.84 6.61
CA LYS A 116 -21.15 13.16 6.03
C LYS A 116 -19.72 13.15 5.46
N GLU A 117 -19.58 13.69 4.26
CA GLU A 117 -18.26 14.05 3.73
C GLU A 117 -17.53 14.88 4.77
N GLN A 118 -16.30 14.48 5.04
CA GLN A 118 -15.42 15.19 5.95
C GLN A 118 -14.00 15.11 5.42
N ASN A 119 -13.17 16.02 5.89
CA ASN A 119 -11.75 15.96 5.54
C ASN A 119 -11.13 14.77 6.27
N LEU A 120 -10.43 13.93 5.51
CA LEU A 120 -9.57 12.91 6.10
C LEU A 120 -8.54 13.60 7.02
N PRO A 121 -8.22 13.02 8.19
CA PRO A 121 -7.14 13.52 9.00
C PRO A 121 -5.85 13.48 8.19
N GLN A 122 -4.90 14.36 8.52
CA GLN A 122 -3.54 14.21 8.03
C GLN A 122 -3.06 12.81 8.41
N ASN A 123 -2.51 12.08 7.44
CA ASN A 123 -2.01 10.75 7.71
C ASN A 123 -0.87 10.81 8.71
N THR A 124 -1.08 10.14 9.85
CA THR A 124 -0.13 10.07 10.97
C THR A 124 0.87 8.94 10.73
N ASN A 125 2.16 9.21 10.95
CA ASN A 125 3.23 8.22 11.03
C ASN A 125 3.27 7.55 12.40
#